data_AF-A0A7C6F9K2-F1
#
_entry.id   AF-A0A7C6F9K2-F1
#
_cell.length_a   1.000
_cell.length_b   1.000
_cell.length_c   1.000
_cell.angle_alpha   90.00
_cell.angle_beta   90.00
_cell.angle_gamma   90.00
#
_symmetry.space_group_name_H-M   'P 1'
#
loop_
_entity.id
_entity.type
_entity.pdbx_description
1 polymer ?
#
loop_
_entity_poly.entity_id
_entity_poly.type
_entity_poly.pdbx_seq_one_letter_code
_entity_poly.pdbx_strand_id
1 'polypeptide(L)'
;MENENIDETISIIKQGKKSKSPQISKVVEFLSAYQDKQYPLGIFVDRKREERPYRVGFLGENFTFKENNIEVRVEGAEPHNCSTLVSLGEADIALAGFDELLTTTQEKLINPSVVTKWGLYNYNLPTSKKIRVAGSAMLKIWNSTLECYVQDIVGFFLIGKTNPSQNFDHPKEYLEHLERHRNIVYVKGRYADMVRSAYPKLNVISVHDVEDAVVDSKENALGLEIVQSGSTLRKKGLYLFGKPLFLSESLYVVNYYTYLQKENELKELVATLKPVGYYEEERLQEFAKWFYALEKNLGDNWINKPEDITELLVNNNELKAGLRPYRLETRYWSASDNYKVDEAYEAIEEAKEKLVGFYKEVKEHYSESKN
;
A
#
# COMPACT_ATOMS: atom_id res chain seq x y z
N MET A 1 18.32 19.77 -13.42
CA MET A 1 19.50 18.99 -13.82
C MET A 1 18.92 17.92 -14.70
N GLU A 2 19.33 17.84 -15.96
CA GLU A 2 19.07 16.65 -16.76
C GLU A 2 19.72 15.48 -16.02
N ASN A 3 18.88 14.50 -15.71
CA ASN A 3 19.05 13.56 -14.62
C ASN A 3 19.72 12.27 -15.14
N GLU A 4 20.65 12.39 -16.10
CA GLU A 4 21.28 11.23 -16.76
C GLU A 4 21.89 10.25 -15.74
N ASN A 5 22.42 10.78 -14.62
CA ASN A 5 22.98 9.97 -13.54
C ASN A 5 21.90 9.19 -12.74
N ILE A 6 20.71 9.77 -12.49
CA ILE A 6 19.64 9.06 -11.76
C ILE A 6 19.02 7.96 -12.61
N ASP A 7 18.79 8.21 -13.90
CA ASP A 7 18.15 7.25 -14.79
C ASP A 7 19.08 6.04 -15.04
N GLU A 8 20.38 6.31 -15.17
CA GLU A 8 21.39 5.26 -15.24
C GLU A 8 21.49 4.49 -13.91
N THR A 9 21.50 5.18 -12.76
CA THR A 9 21.44 4.56 -11.43
C THR A 9 20.22 3.64 -11.29
N ILE A 10 19.02 4.10 -11.68
CA ILE A 10 17.78 3.32 -11.66
C ILE A 10 17.90 2.11 -12.58
N SER A 11 18.49 2.28 -13.77
CA SER A 11 18.73 1.18 -14.72
C SER A 11 19.66 0.12 -14.12
N ILE A 12 20.77 0.53 -13.50
CA ILE A 12 21.73 -0.37 -12.85
C ILE A 12 21.05 -1.13 -11.70
N ILE A 13 20.24 -0.46 -10.87
CA ILE A 13 19.49 -1.13 -9.79
C ILE A 13 18.51 -2.16 -10.37
N LYS A 14 17.81 -1.85 -11.46
CA LYS A 14 16.90 -2.78 -12.13
C LYS A 14 17.64 -4.01 -12.67
N GLN A 15 18.83 -3.82 -13.23
CA GLN A 15 19.70 -4.92 -13.69
C GLN A 15 20.24 -5.73 -12.51
N GLY A 16 20.73 -5.08 -11.45
CA GLY A 16 21.23 -5.71 -10.24
C GLY A 16 20.19 -6.57 -9.51
N LYS A 17 18.90 -6.24 -9.61
CA LYS A 17 17.80 -7.11 -9.13
C LYS A 17 17.72 -8.44 -9.88
N LYS A 18 18.02 -8.44 -11.19
CA LYS A 18 18.05 -9.66 -12.02
C LYS A 18 19.32 -10.49 -11.76
N SER A 19 20.42 -9.82 -11.42
CA SER A 19 21.73 -10.42 -11.15
C SER A 19 21.96 -10.79 -9.67
N LYS A 20 20.91 -10.81 -8.84
CA LYS A 20 21.03 -11.17 -7.43
C LYS A 20 21.60 -12.58 -7.24
N SER A 21 22.43 -12.78 -6.21
CA SER A 21 23.13 -14.06 -6.01
C SER A 21 23.39 -14.35 -4.53
N PRO A 22 23.31 -15.62 -4.08
CA PRO A 22 23.81 -15.99 -2.75
C PRO A 22 25.33 -15.82 -2.61
N GLN A 23 26.07 -15.73 -3.72
CA GLN A 23 27.51 -15.48 -3.74
C GLN A 23 27.78 -13.98 -3.85
N ILE A 24 28.24 -13.36 -2.77
CA ILE A 24 28.51 -11.92 -2.73
C ILE A 24 29.53 -11.49 -3.81
N SER A 25 30.51 -12.34 -4.12
CA SER A 25 31.54 -12.08 -5.14
C SER A 25 30.96 -11.78 -6.52
N LYS A 26 29.89 -12.47 -6.94
CA LYS A 26 29.20 -12.23 -8.22
C LYS A 26 28.52 -10.86 -8.25
N VAL A 27 28.00 -10.42 -7.11
CA VAL A 27 27.35 -9.11 -7.00
C VAL A 27 28.39 -7.99 -6.92
N VAL A 28 29.53 -8.25 -6.27
CA VAL A 28 30.70 -7.36 -6.28
C VAL A 28 31.24 -7.20 -7.70
N GLU A 29 31.40 -8.29 -8.45
CA GLU A 29 31.84 -8.26 -9.85
C GLU A 29 30.89 -7.41 -10.71
N PHE A 30 29.57 -7.63 -10.58
CA PHE A 30 28.57 -6.79 -11.25
C PHE A 30 28.70 -5.32 -10.87
N LEU A 31 28.84 -4.98 -9.58
CA LEU A 31 28.96 -3.60 -9.12
C LEU A 31 30.29 -2.96 -9.55
N SER A 32 31.37 -3.74 -9.63
CA SER A 32 32.69 -3.28 -10.04
C SER A 32 32.71 -2.73 -11.47
N ALA A 33 31.85 -3.23 -12.35
CA ALA A 33 31.68 -2.72 -13.71
C ALA A 33 31.15 -1.26 -13.77
N TYR A 34 30.70 -0.70 -12.65
CA TYR A 34 30.16 0.65 -12.55
C TYR A 34 30.92 1.54 -11.54
N GLN A 35 32.04 1.08 -10.98
CA GLN A 35 32.78 1.80 -9.92
C GLN A 35 33.39 3.12 -10.40
N ASP A 36 33.76 3.23 -11.68
CA ASP A 36 34.42 4.41 -12.24
C ASP A 36 33.54 5.67 -12.24
N LYS A 37 32.22 5.50 -12.11
CA LYS A 37 31.24 6.58 -12.25
C LYS A 37 30.64 7.06 -10.91
N GLN A 38 31.15 6.58 -9.77
CA GLN A 38 30.76 7.01 -8.41
C GLN A 38 29.24 7.03 -8.16
N TYR A 39 28.49 6.06 -8.70
CA TYR A 39 27.06 5.97 -8.43
C TYR A 39 26.77 5.71 -6.94
N PRO A 40 25.65 6.21 -6.39
CA PRO A 40 25.23 5.99 -5.00
C PRO A 40 24.68 4.57 -4.80
N LEU A 41 25.48 3.56 -5.09
CA LEU A 41 25.10 2.15 -5.09
C LEU A 41 25.81 1.37 -3.99
N GLY A 42 25.11 0.39 -3.43
CA GLY A 42 25.63 -0.51 -2.42
C GLY A 42 25.15 -1.94 -2.61
N ILE A 43 25.74 -2.87 -1.85
CA ILE A 43 25.31 -4.27 -1.81
C ILE A 43 24.41 -4.47 -0.59
N PHE A 44 23.25 -5.05 -0.84
CA PHE A 44 22.22 -5.32 0.16
C PHE A 44 21.86 -6.79 0.17
N VAL A 45 21.47 -7.31 1.33
CA VAL A 45 20.86 -8.63 1.45
C VAL A 45 19.37 -8.53 1.11
N ASP A 46 18.86 -9.36 0.21
CA ASP A 46 17.42 -9.48 -0.04
C ASP A 46 16.77 -10.36 1.02
N ARG A 47 16.41 -9.77 2.15
CA ARG A 47 15.79 -10.48 3.28
C ARG A 47 14.37 -10.97 3.01
N LYS A 48 13.77 -10.62 1.86
CA LYS A 48 12.45 -11.13 1.47
C LYS A 48 12.47 -12.60 1.05
N ARG A 49 13.65 -13.16 0.81
CA ARG A 49 13.86 -14.51 0.28
C ARG A 49 14.62 -15.37 1.29
N GLU A 50 14.30 -16.66 1.34
CA GLU A 50 14.89 -17.60 2.30
C GLU A 50 16.40 -17.78 2.06
N GLU A 51 16.81 -17.84 0.80
CA GLU A 51 18.21 -17.95 0.38
C GLU A 51 19.02 -16.66 0.60
N ARG A 52 18.36 -15.57 1.02
CA ARG A 52 18.94 -14.27 1.36
C ARG A 52 20.02 -13.81 0.37
N PRO A 53 19.72 -13.74 -0.94
CA PRO A 53 20.72 -13.41 -1.93
C PRO A 53 21.17 -11.94 -1.77
N TYR A 54 22.41 -11.66 -2.12
CA TYR A 54 22.92 -10.31 -2.25
C TYR A 54 22.41 -9.68 -3.55
N ARG A 55 22.21 -8.37 -3.54
CA ARG A 55 21.83 -7.57 -4.72
C ARG A 55 22.39 -6.15 -4.62
N VAL A 56 22.51 -5.49 -5.77
CA VAL A 56 22.76 -4.05 -5.80
C VAL A 56 21.49 -3.29 -5.43
N GLY A 57 21.65 -2.19 -4.70
CA GLY A 57 20.60 -1.26 -4.33
C GLY A 57 21.12 0.17 -4.23
N PHE A 58 20.20 1.11 -4.06
CA PHE A 58 20.52 2.50 -3.80
C PHE A 58 21.05 2.66 -2.37
N LEU A 59 22.23 3.24 -2.21
CA LEU A 59 22.84 3.51 -0.91
C LEU A 59 22.26 4.80 -0.32
N GLY A 60 22.55 5.92 -0.99
CA GLY A 60 21.97 7.21 -0.65
C GLY A 60 22.71 8.37 -1.33
N GLU A 61 21.99 9.46 -1.54
CA GLU A 61 22.46 10.66 -2.23
C GLU A 61 21.77 11.89 -1.66
N ASN A 62 22.45 13.05 -1.75
CA ASN A 62 21.87 14.32 -1.35
C ASN A 62 21.16 14.95 -2.54
N PHE A 63 19.93 15.41 -2.33
CA PHE A 63 19.13 16.12 -3.31
C PHE A 63 18.80 17.51 -2.80
N THR A 64 18.92 18.52 -3.65
CA THR A 64 18.49 19.89 -3.33
C THR A 64 17.20 20.23 -4.05
N PHE A 65 16.15 20.54 -3.28
CA PHE A 65 14.90 21.08 -3.83
C PHE A 65 15.13 22.54 -4.22
N LYS A 66 15.08 22.84 -5.52
CA LYS A 66 15.46 24.16 -6.04
C LYS A 66 14.53 25.30 -5.61
N GLU A 67 13.27 24.98 -5.34
CA GLU A 67 12.23 25.98 -5.03
C GLU A 67 12.44 26.65 -3.67
N ASN A 68 13.05 25.93 -2.72
CA ASN A 68 13.24 26.37 -1.35
C ASN A 68 14.65 26.09 -0.79
N ASN A 69 15.56 25.59 -1.62
CA ASN A 69 16.94 25.27 -1.26
C ASN A 69 17.06 24.29 -0.07
N ILE A 70 16.10 23.37 0.07
CA ILE A 70 16.16 22.30 1.09
C ILE A 70 17.07 21.19 0.58
N GLU A 71 18.07 20.81 1.39
CA GLU A 71 18.91 19.65 1.15
C GLU A 71 18.34 18.41 1.85
N VAL A 72 18.12 17.34 1.10
CA VAL A 72 17.55 16.08 1.60
C VAL A 72 18.50 14.94 1.27
N ARG A 73 18.93 14.22 2.30
CA ARG A 73 19.57 12.91 2.14
C ARG A 73 18.49 11.87 1.88
N VAL A 74 18.50 11.25 0.70
CA VAL A 74 17.62 10.12 0.39
C VAL A 74 18.44 8.85 0.51
N GLU A 75 17.94 7.84 1.23
CA GLU A 75 18.62 6.57 1.42
C GLU A 75 17.72 5.39 1.03
N GLY A 76 18.36 4.33 0.53
CA GLY A 76 17.65 3.10 0.21
C GLY A 76 17.38 2.28 1.46
N ALA A 77 16.11 2.07 1.79
CA ALA A 77 15.70 1.22 2.91
C ALA A 77 15.05 -0.08 2.47
N GLU A 78 15.04 -1.08 3.36
CA GLU A 78 14.24 -2.27 3.15
C GLU A 78 12.74 -1.94 3.32
N PRO A 79 11.86 -2.38 2.40
CA PRO A 79 10.44 -1.98 2.41
C PRO A 79 9.61 -2.41 3.63
N HIS A 80 10.19 -3.05 4.64
CA HIS A 80 9.52 -3.44 5.89
C HIS A 80 10.02 -2.66 7.13
N ASN A 81 10.93 -1.70 6.92
CA ASN A 81 11.59 -0.96 8.00
C ASN A 81 11.39 0.56 7.92
N CYS A 82 10.82 1.07 6.83
CA CYS A 82 10.69 2.51 6.58
C CYS A 82 9.95 3.23 7.71
N SER A 83 8.78 2.74 8.12
CA SER A 83 8.02 3.36 9.22
C SER A 83 8.76 3.26 10.57
N THR A 84 9.53 2.19 10.77
CA THR A 84 10.32 1.97 11.99
C THR A 84 11.45 2.99 12.12
N LEU A 85 12.17 3.29 11.02
CA LEU A 85 13.22 4.31 11.01
C LEU A 85 12.69 5.68 11.43
N VAL A 86 11.52 6.06 10.92
CA VAL A 86 10.83 7.29 11.33
C VAL A 86 10.41 7.25 12.80
N SER A 87 9.97 6.08 13.29
CA SER A 87 9.56 5.92 14.69
C SER A 87 10.71 6.06 15.68
N LEU A 88 11.89 5.56 15.29
CA LEU A 88 13.12 5.65 16.07
C LEU A 88 13.77 7.04 16.00
N GLY A 89 13.39 7.85 15.01
CA GLY A 89 13.99 9.17 14.76
C GLY A 89 15.27 9.08 13.94
N GLU A 90 15.53 7.95 13.29
CA GLU A 90 16.65 7.75 12.34
C GLU A 90 16.35 8.37 10.97
N ALA A 91 15.07 8.67 10.69
CA ALA A 91 14.63 9.38 9.49
C ALA A 91 13.53 10.39 9.85
N ASP A 92 13.55 11.56 9.22
CA ASP A 92 12.52 12.59 9.39
C ASP A 92 11.25 12.29 8.57
N ILE A 93 11.43 11.64 7.43
CA ILE A 93 10.37 11.24 6.50
C ILE A 93 10.76 9.94 5.79
N ALA A 94 9.77 9.12 5.48
CA ALA A 94 9.95 7.93 4.65
C ALA A 94 8.78 7.73 3.68
N LEU A 95 9.06 7.09 2.55
CA LEU A 95 8.04 6.49 1.69
C LEU A 95 7.78 5.06 2.15
N ALA A 96 6.54 4.77 2.55
CA ALA A 96 6.15 3.46 3.05
C ALA A 96 4.76 3.07 2.56
N GLY A 97 4.57 1.78 2.29
CA GLY A 97 3.24 1.23 2.04
C GLY A 97 2.41 1.24 3.33
N PHE A 98 1.11 1.51 3.23
CA PHE A 98 0.23 1.43 4.38
C PHE A 98 0.22 0.03 5.02
N ASP A 99 0.35 -1.02 4.22
CA ASP A 99 0.48 -2.40 4.67
C ASP A 99 1.71 -2.61 5.57
N GLU A 100 2.85 -1.99 5.23
CA GLU A 100 4.03 -2.00 6.10
C GLU A 100 3.75 -1.27 7.40
N LEU A 101 3.13 -0.10 7.32
CA LEU A 101 2.78 0.71 8.49
C LEU A 101 1.86 -0.06 9.44
N LEU A 102 0.84 -0.76 8.91
CA LEU A 102 -0.03 -1.62 9.72
C LEU A 102 0.77 -2.74 10.38
N THR A 103 1.65 -3.44 9.66
CA THR A 103 2.43 -4.54 10.26
C THR A 103 3.30 -4.12 11.44
N THR A 104 3.80 -2.88 11.47
CA THR A 104 4.67 -2.38 12.54
C THR A 104 3.91 -1.73 13.70
N THR A 105 2.62 -1.39 13.49
CA THR A 105 1.84 -0.55 14.40
C THR A 105 0.50 -1.10 14.82
N GLN A 106 0.04 -2.22 14.24
CA GLN A 106 -1.31 -2.76 14.46
C GLN A 106 -1.66 -2.85 15.95
N GLU A 107 -0.83 -3.52 16.75
CA GLU A 107 -1.06 -3.71 18.20
C GLU A 107 -0.99 -2.41 19.02
N LYS A 108 -0.51 -1.33 18.42
CA LYS A 108 -0.36 -0.01 19.05
C LYS A 108 -1.49 0.94 18.69
N LEU A 109 -2.39 0.57 17.76
CA LEU A 109 -3.54 1.38 17.39
C LEU A 109 -4.59 1.33 18.50
N ILE A 110 -5.35 2.42 18.66
CA ILE A 110 -6.45 2.54 19.62
C ILE A 110 -7.54 1.52 19.26
N ASN A 111 -7.90 1.45 17.96
CA ASN A 111 -8.88 0.51 17.43
C ASN A 111 -8.33 -0.18 16.17
N PRO A 112 -7.49 -1.23 16.30
CA PRO A 112 -6.85 -1.86 15.14
C PRO A 112 -7.82 -2.46 14.14
N SER A 113 -8.98 -2.95 14.60
CA SER A 113 -9.96 -3.64 13.75
C SER A 113 -10.73 -2.72 12.79
N VAL A 114 -10.71 -1.40 13.00
CA VAL A 114 -11.38 -0.43 12.11
C VAL A 114 -10.41 0.22 11.13
N VAL A 115 -9.10 0.14 11.36
CA VAL A 115 -8.09 0.83 10.56
C VAL A 115 -7.75 0.00 9.31
N THR A 116 -8.63 0.09 8.32
CA THR A 116 -8.54 -0.61 7.03
C THR A 116 -8.04 0.28 5.89
N LYS A 117 -7.90 1.59 6.15
CA LYS A 117 -7.50 2.63 5.21
C LYS A 117 -6.59 3.63 5.91
N TRP A 118 -5.65 4.20 5.18
CA TRP A 118 -4.70 5.15 5.78
C TRP A 118 -5.35 6.45 6.26
N GLY A 119 -6.50 6.85 5.69
CA GLY A 119 -7.26 8.00 6.18
C GLY A 119 -7.76 7.85 7.64
N LEU A 120 -7.87 6.61 8.14
CA LEU A 120 -8.23 6.31 9.54
C LEU A 120 -7.02 6.25 10.48
N TYR A 121 -5.82 6.11 9.92
CA TYR A 121 -4.64 5.69 10.66
C TYR A 121 -4.26 6.69 11.76
N ASN A 122 -4.12 7.96 11.40
CA ASN A 122 -3.63 8.96 12.34
C ASN A 122 -4.60 9.25 13.49
N TYR A 123 -5.90 9.08 13.27
CA TYR A 123 -6.95 9.24 14.30
C TYR A 123 -6.97 8.10 15.30
N ASN A 124 -6.52 6.92 14.86
CA ASN A 124 -6.46 5.71 15.68
C ASN A 124 -5.06 5.45 16.20
N LEU A 125 -4.13 6.40 16.05
CA LEU A 125 -2.77 6.29 16.56
C LEU A 125 -2.66 7.05 17.90
N PRO A 126 -2.11 6.46 18.96
CA PRO A 126 -1.91 7.15 20.23
C PRO A 126 -1.08 8.42 20.07
N THR A 127 -1.40 9.44 20.86
CA THR A 127 -0.67 10.73 20.88
C THR A 127 0.81 10.57 21.22
N SER A 128 1.18 9.52 21.95
CA SER A 128 2.57 9.18 22.31
C SER A 128 3.41 8.67 21.14
N LYS A 129 2.81 8.30 20.00
CA LYS A 129 3.54 7.83 18.83
C LYS A 129 4.07 9.00 18.00
N LYS A 130 5.29 8.86 17.49
CA LYS A 130 5.98 9.89 16.69
C LYS A 130 5.65 9.82 15.20
N ILE A 131 5.29 8.66 14.68
CA ILE A 131 5.03 8.46 13.24
C ILE A 131 3.65 8.89 12.85
N ARG A 132 3.51 9.34 11.60
CA ARG A 132 2.31 10.03 11.15
C ARG A 132 2.25 10.06 9.63
N VAL A 133 1.12 9.69 9.03
CA VAL A 133 0.94 9.78 7.56
C VAL A 133 0.72 11.23 7.17
N ALA A 134 1.39 11.75 6.14
CA ALA A 134 1.18 13.08 5.59
C ALA A 134 0.21 13.10 4.41
N GLY A 135 0.18 12.03 3.63
CA GLY A 135 -0.72 11.84 2.51
C GLY A 135 -0.18 10.79 1.55
N SER A 136 -0.91 10.57 0.46
CA SER A 136 -0.47 9.72 -0.65
C SER A 136 0.76 10.32 -1.33
N ALA A 137 1.70 9.45 -1.69
CA ALA A 137 2.82 9.80 -2.55
C ALA A 137 2.48 9.76 -4.05
N MET A 138 1.27 9.29 -4.40
CA MET A 138 0.75 9.21 -5.78
C MET A 138 1.71 8.52 -6.76
N LEU A 139 2.50 7.55 -6.28
CA LEU A 139 3.39 6.78 -7.14
C LEU A 139 2.56 5.96 -8.12
N LYS A 140 2.92 6.04 -9.40
CA LYS A 140 2.20 5.31 -10.46
C LYS A 140 3.06 4.22 -11.07
N ILE A 141 2.40 3.17 -11.50
CA ILE A 141 3.00 2.02 -12.17
C ILE A 141 2.21 1.67 -13.41
N TRP A 142 2.92 1.17 -14.42
CA TRP A 142 2.31 0.78 -15.68
C TRP A 142 1.32 -0.37 -15.46
N ASN A 143 0.08 -0.16 -15.88
CA ASN A 143 -0.98 -1.15 -15.84
C ASN A 143 -1.25 -1.66 -17.25
N SER A 144 -0.95 -2.94 -17.50
CA SER A 144 -1.12 -3.54 -18.82
C SER A 144 -2.59 -3.74 -19.24
N THR A 145 -3.54 -3.71 -18.31
CA THR A 145 -4.96 -3.92 -18.62
C THR A 145 -5.60 -2.65 -19.17
N LEU A 146 -5.15 -1.49 -18.70
CA LEU A 146 -5.60 -0.17 -19.17
C LEU A 146 -4.57 0.53 -20.07
N GLU A 147 -3.38 -0.05 -20.25
CA GLU A 147 -2.27 0.53 -21.03
C GLU A 147 -1.93 1.97 -20.63
N CYS A 148 -1.94 2.23 -19.32
CA CYS A 148 -1.57 3.53 -18.75
C CYS A 148 -0.91 3.39 -17.38
N TYR A 149 -0.32 4.47 -16.89
CA TYR A 149 0.16 4.54 -15.51
C TYR A 149 -1.02 4.74 -14.55
N VAL A 150 -1.13 3.85 -13.57
CA VAL A 150 -2.15 3.88 -12.51
C VAL A 150 -1.43 3.95 -11.17
N GLN A 151 -1.98 4.70 -10.20
CA GLN A 151 -1.44 4.73 -8.84
C GLN A 151 -1.23 3.32 -8.26
N ASP A 152 -0.22 3.17 -7.41
CA ASP A 152 0.19 1.92 -6.77
C ASP A 152 -0.76 1.42 -5.66
N ILE A 153 -2.06 1.64 -5.83
CA ILE A 153 -3.09 1.13 -4.94
C ILE A 153 -3.14 -0.40 -5.03
N VAL A 154 -3.26 -1.04 -3.88
CA VAL A 154 -3.43 -2.48 -3.71
C VAL A 154 -4.47 -2.77 -2.63
N GLY A 155 -5.17 -3.89 -2.74
CA GLY A 155 -6.04 -4.39 -1.68
C GLY A 155 -5.53 -5.71 -1.12
N PHE A 156 -5.75 -5.96 0.16
CA PHE A 156 -5.48 -7.26 0.78
C PHE A 156 -6.73 -8.11 0.77
N PHE A 157 -6.79 -9.10 -0.12
CA PHE A 157 -8.01 -9.85 -0.41
C PHE A 157 -7.89 -11.31 0.00
N LEU A 158 -9.05 -11.91 0.20
CA LEU A 158 -9.18 -13.36 0.21
C LEU A 158 -9.16 -13.90 -1.23
N ILE A 159 -8.42 -14.97 -1.44
CA ILE A 159 -8.25 -15.66 -2.72
C ILE A 159 -8.46 -17.17 -2.57
N GLY A 160 -8.86 -17.83 -3.66
CA GLY A 160 -9.15 -19.27 -3.61
C GLY A 160 -9.19 -19.94 -4.98
N LYS A 161 -9.14 -21.27 -4.96
CA LYS A 161 -9.12 -22.12 -6.17
C LYS A 161 -10.51 -22.43 -6.72
N THR A 162 -11.53 -22.42 -5.87
CA THR A 162 -12.90 -22.77 -6.25
C THR A 162 -13.82 -21.58 -6.10
N ASN A 163 -14.71 -21.40 -7.07
CA ASN A 163 -15.90 -20.57 -6.87
C ASN A 163 -16.75 -21.22 -5.76
N PRO A 164 -17.09 -20.50 -4.66
CA PRO A 164 -17.89 -21.06 -3.59
C PRO A 164 -19.25 -21.49 -4.13
N SER A 165 -19.66 -22.71 -3.80
CA SER A 165 -20.98 -23.25 -4.17
C SER A 165 -22.13 -22.55 -3.44
N GLN A 166 -21.83 -21.77 -2.41
CA GLN A 166 -22.74 -20.90 -1.68
C GLN A 166 -22.39 -19.44 -1.99
N ASN A 167 -23.37 -18.65 -2.43
CA ASN A 167 -23.23 -17.20 -2.52
C ASN A 167 -23.16 -16.64 -1.10
N PHE A 168 -21.95 -16.36 -0.61
CA PHE A 168 -21.78 -15.57 0.60
C PHE A 168 -21.73 -14.10 0.20
N ASP A 169 -22.79 -13.35 0.48
CA ASP A 169 -22.94 -11.97 -0.01
C ASP A 169 -21.81 -11.04 0.49
N HIS A 170 -21.09 -11.40 1.57
CA HIS A 170 -20.03 -10.56 2.16
C HIS A 170 -18.75 -11.33 2.57
N PRO A 171 -17.53 -10.76 2.34
CA PRO A 171 -16.26 -11.35 2.78
C PRO A 171 -16.16 -11.63 4.28
N LYS A 172 -16.83 -10.81 5.11
CA LYS A 172 -16.82 -10.99 6.57
C LYS A 172 -17.57 -12.26 6.98
N GLU A 173 -18.71 -12.52 6.35
CA GLU A 173 -19.48 -13.76 6.58
C GLU A 173 -18.68 -14.98 6.12
N TYR A 174 -17.94 -14.81 5.02
CA TYR A 174 -17.02 -15.85 4.56
C TYR A 174 -15.89 -16.09 5.57
N LEU A 175 -15.23 -15.04 6.09
CA LEU A 175 -14.23 -15.18 7.14
C LEU A 175 -14.80 -15.84 8.41
N GLU A 176 -16.00 -15.45 8.85
CA GLU A 176 -16.69 -16.09 9.98
C GLU A 176 -16.99 -17.57 9.72
N HIS A 177 -17.35 -17.94 8.48
CA HIS A 177 -17.47 -19.33 8.06
C HIS A 177 -16.12 -20.07 8.19
N LEU A 178 -15.02 -19.47 7.71
CA LEU A 178 -13.67 -20.05 7.86
C LEU A 178 -13.28 -20.23 9.33
N GLU A 179 -13.61 -19.29 10.21
CA GLU A 179 -13.38 -19.42 11.65
C GLU A 179 -14.17 -20.60 12.25
N ARG A 180 -15.46 -20.73 11.91
CA ARG A 180 -16.32 -21.80 12.44
C ARG A 180 -15.85 -23.19 12.02
N HIS A 181 -15.38 -23.33 10.78
CA HIS A 181 -14.95 -24.61 10.21
C HIS A 181 -13.44 -24.87 10.30
N ARG A 182 -12.68 -23.91 10.83
CA ARG A 182 -11.21 -23.96 10.98
C ARG A 182 -10.46 -24.25 9.67
N ASN A 183 -11.01 -23.77 8.55
CA ASN A 183 -10.38 -23.91 7.24
C ASN A 183 -9.01 -23.24 7.24
N ILE A 184 -8.05 -23.86 6.55
CA ILE A 184 -6.69 -23.30 6.40
C ILE A 184 -6.76 -22.00 5.60
N VAL A 185 -6.12 -20.97 6.15
CA VAL A 185 -5.89 -19.69 5.47
C VAL A 185 -4.39 -19.44 5.38
N TYR A 186 -3.86 -19.48 4.17
CA TYR A 186 -2.46 -19.16 3.89
C TYR A 186 -2.25 -17.65 3.87
N VAL A 187 -1.19 -17.19 4.51
CA VAL A 187 -0.84 -15.77 4.57
C VAL A 187 0.66 -15.61 4.45
N LYS A 188 1.10 -14.58 3.72
CA LYS A 188 2.53 -14.26 3.66
C LYS A 188 3.06 -13.91 5.04
N GLY A 189 4.21 -14.46 5.44
CA GLY A 189 4.67 -14.36 6.84
C GLY A 189 4.73 -12.97 7.45
N ARG A 190 5.09 -11.94 6.67
CA ARG A 190 5.10 -10.54 7.14
C ARG A 190 3.73 -10.00 7.56
N TYR A 191 2.64 -10.60 7.10
CA TYR A 191 1.26 -10.21 7.44
C TYR A 191 0.62 -11.14 8.47
N ALA A 192 1.25 -12.27 8.80
CA ALA A 192 0.62 -13.31 9.60
C ALA A 192 0.19 -12.81 10.99
N ASP A 193 1.03 -12.01 11.66
CA ASP A 193 0.74 -11.52 13.01
C ASP A 193 -0.36 -10.44 13.00
N MET A 194 -0.35 -9.56 11.99
CA MET A 194 -1.44 -8.61 11.77
C MET A 194 -2.77 -9.32 11.54
N VAL A 195 -2.80 -10.39 10.72
CA VAL A 195 -4.01 -11.19 10.49
C VAL A 195 -4.45 -11.90 11.76
N ARG A 196 -3.54 -12.54 12.51
CA ARG A 196 -3.87 -13.20 13.78
C ARG A 196 -4.39 -12.23 14.83
N SER A 197 -3.88 -11.01 14.86
CA SER A 197 -4.36 -9.95 15.76
C SER A 197 -5.78 -9.51 15.40
N ALA A 198 -6.05 -9.29 14.11
CA ALA A 198 -7.37 -8.85 13.63
C ALA A 198 -8.43 -9.98 13.64
N TYR A 199 -8.01 -11.22 13.39
CA TYR A 199 -8.87 -12.40 13.23
C TYR A 199 -8.31 -13.59 14.03
N PRO A 200 -8.37 -13.55 15.37
CA PRO A 200 -7.68 -14.49 16.24
C PRO A 200 -8.18 -15.94 16.16
N LYS A 201 -9.33 -16.18 15.52
CA LYS A 201 -9.92 -17.51 15.37
C LYS A 201 -9.64 -18.16 14.01
N LEU A 202 -9.02 -17.44 13.07
CA LEU A 202 -8.63 -18.02 11.78
C LEU A 202 -7.46 -19.00 11.95
N ASN A 203 -7.52 -20.12 11.24
CA ASN A 203 -6.42 -21.08 11.16
C ASN A 203 -5.36 -20.60 10.15
N VAL A 204 -4.52 -19.66 10.59
CA VAL A 204 -3.52 -18.99 9.74
C VAL A 204 -2.21 -19.77 9.64
N ILE A 205 -1.87 -20.21 8.42
CA ILE A 205 -0.56 -20.81 8.09
C ILE A 205 0.28 -19.80 7.32
N SER A 206 1.47 -19.53 7.84
CA SER A 206 2.41 -18.63 7.17
C SER A 206 3.12 -19.33 6.02
N VAL A 207 3.14 -18.71 4.84
CA VAL A 207 3.83 -19.21 3.65
C VAL A 207 4.63 -18.11 2.94
N HIS A 208 5.47 -18.50 1.98
CA HIS A 208 6.26 -17.56 1.16
C HIS A 208 5.50 -17.04 -0.07
N ASP A 209 4.81 -17.93 -0.79
CA ASP A 209 3.97 -17.65 -1.94
C ASP A 209 2.55 -18.14 -1.62
N VAL A 210 1.63 -17.20 -1.42
CA VAL A 210 0.26 -17.52 -0.98
C VAL A 210 -0.50 -18.15 -2.14
N GLU A 211 -0.32 -17.63 -3.34
CA GLU A 211 -1.03 -18.11 -4.52
C GLU A 211 -0.64 -19.55 -4.88
N ASP A 212 0.65 -19.92 -4.83
CA ASP A 212 1.08 -21.32 -5.02
C ASP A 212 0.57 -22.24 -3.91
N ALA A 213 0.64 -21.80 -2.64
CA ALA A 213 0.13 -22.59 -1.52
C ALA A 213 -1.38 -22.91 -1.66
N VAL A 214 -2.16 -21.96 -2.16
CA VAL A 214 -3.60 -22.16 -2.46
C VAL A 214 -3.79 -23.14 -3.63
N VAL A 215 -3.01 -23.01 -4.71
CA VAL A 215 -3.11 -23.89 -5.89
C VAL A 215 -2.79 -25.34 -5.53
N ASP A 216 -1.73 -25.55 -4.74
CA ASP A 216 -1.16 -26.86 -4.39
C ASP A 216 -1.88 -27.53 -3.23
N SER A 217 -2.73 -26.79 -2.51
CA SER A 217 -3.50 -27.34 -1.40
C SER A 217 -4.43 -28.46 -1.85
N LYS A 218 -4.38 -29.58 -1.11
CA LYS A 218 -5.31 -30.72 -1.28
C LYS A 218 -6.63 -30.50 -0.53
N GLU A 219 -6.63 -29.61 0.44
CA GLU A 219 -7.82 -29.14 1.15
C GLU A 219 -8.35 -27.89 0.46
N ASN A 220 -9.64 -27.56 0.64
CA ASN A 220 -10.23 -26.32 0.11
C ASN A 220 -9.76 -25.08 0.90
N ALA A 221 -8.45 -24.90 0.94
CA ALA A 221 -7.75 -23.83 1.62
C ALA A 221 -7.81 -22.54 0.79
N LEU A 222 -7.66 -21.43 1.49
CA LEU A 222 -7.73 -20.09 0.91
C LEU A 222 -6.46 -19.32 1.25
N GLY A 223 -6.29 -18.18 0.61
CA GLY A 223 -5.16 -17.30 0.86
C GLY A 223 -5.62 -15.89 1.18
N LEU A 224 -4.86 -15.16 1.99
CA LEU A 224 -4.93 -13.70 2.04
C LEU A 224 -3.68 -13.12 1.37
N GLU A 225 -3.89 -12.32 0.32
CA GLU A 225 -2.81 -11.79 -0.51
C GLU A 225 -3.06 -10.34 -0.92
N ILE A 226 -1.99 -9.58 -1.10
CA ILE A 226 -2.03 -8.25 -1.69
C ILE A 226 -2.23 -8.39 -3.21
N VAL A 227 -3.34 -7.83 -3.69
CA VAL A 227 -3.70 -7.85 -5.10
C VAL A 227 -3.75 -6.42 -5.61
N GLN A 228 -3.01 -6.19 -6.70
CA GLN A 228 -3.01 -4.93 -7.43
C GLN A 228 -3.83 -5.04 -8.72
N SER A 229 -3.28 -5.73 -9.72
CA SER A 229 -3.90 -5.88 -11.04
C SER A 229 -4.69 -7.18 -11.20
N GLY A 230 -4.54 -8.14 -10.28
CA GLY A 230 -5.13 -9.47 -10.40
C GLY A 230 -4.47 -10.38 -11.45
N SER A 231 -3.36 -9.95 -12.10
CA SER A 231 -2.73 -10.71 -13.18
C SER A 231 -2.21 -12.09 -12.74
N THR A 232 -1.61 -12.19 -11.55
CA THR A 232 -1.14 -13.47 -10.99
C THR A 232 -2.31 -14.43 -10.75
N LEU A 233 -3.40 -13.93 -10.16
CA LEU A 233 -4.61 -14.71 -9.90
C LEU A 233 -5.20 -15.25 -11.20
N ARG A 234 -5.38 -14.40 -12.21
CA ARG A 234 -5.87 -14.83 -13.53
C ARG A 234 -4.98 -15.91 -14.13
N LYS A 235 -3.65 -15.72 -14.10
CA LYS A 235 -2.68 -16.70 -14.65
C LYS A 235 -2.76 -18.05 -13.92
N LYS A 236 -2.97 -18.04 -12.61
CA LYS A 236 -3.08 -19.23 -11.76
C LYS A 236 -4.51 -19.80 -11.66
N GLY A 237 -5.49 -19.19 -12.35
CA GLY A 237 -6.89 -19.62 -12.30
C GLY A 237 -7.54 -19.44 -10.92
N LEU A 238 -7.11 -18.43 -10.16
CA LEU A 238 -7.61 -18.15 -8.82
C LEU A 238 -8.74 -17.11 -8.85
N TYR A 239 -9.66 -17.25 -7.91
CA TYR A 239 -10.75 -16.33 -7.63
C TYR A 239 -10.35 -15.29 -6.59
N LEU A 240 -10.87 -14.07 -6.74
CA LEU A 240 -10.77 -12.97 -5.79
C LEU A 240 -12.13 -12.81 -5.10
N PHE A 241 -12.17 -12.71 -3.77
CA PHE A 241 -13.43 -12.64 -3.03
C PHE A 241 -13.70 -11.25 -2.44
N GLY A 242 -14.83 -10.67 -2.89
CA GLY A 242 -15.45 -9.43 -2.46
C GLY A 242 -14.50 -8.25 -2.27
N LYS A 243 -14.74 -7.46 -1.22
CA LYS A 243 -13.92 -6.29 -0.88
C LYS A 243 -12.63 -6.66 -0.14
N PRO A 244 -11.55 -5.88 -0.26
CA PRO A 244 -10.34 -6.12 0.49
C PRO A 244 -10.54 -5.86 1.98
N LEU A 245 -9.74 -6.54 2.81
CA LEU A 245 -9.70 -6.33 4.26
C LEU A 245 -9.09 -4.97 4.61
N PHE A 246 -8.11 -4.53 3.83
CA PHE A 246 -7.58 -3.17 3.88
C PHE A 246 -7.04 -2.76 2.50
N LEU A 247 -6.92 -1.45 2.29
CA LEU A 247 -6.31 -0.85 1.10
C LEU A 247 -4.96 -0.23 1.46
N SER A 248 -3.94 -0.47 0.63
CA SER A 248 -2.61 0.10 0.77
C SER A 248 -2.19 0.85 -0.49
N GLU A 249 -1.35 1.85 -0.31
CA GLU A 249 -0.66 2.62 -1.35
C GLU A 249 0.62 3.20 -0.74
N SER A 250 1.50 3.77 -1.55
CA SER A 250 2.68 4.46 -1.04
C SER A 250 2.31 5.79 -0.38
N LEU A 251 2.77 5.98 0.85
CA LEU A 251 2.49 7.15 1.68
C LEU A 251 3.77 7.87 2.08
N TYR A 252 3.68 9.19 2.23
CA TYR A 252 4.65 9.94 3.00
C TYR A 252 4.38 9.74 4.50
N VAL A 253 5.32 9.15 5.22
CA VAL A 253 5.27 8.95 6.67
C VAL A 253 6.31 9.83 7.33
N VAL A 254 5.89 10.71 8.24
CA VAL A 254 6.73 11.75 8.84
C VAL A 254 6.94 11.54 10.32
N ASN A 255 8.09 11.99 10.82
CA ASN A 255 8.36 12.15 12.24
C ASN A 255 7.61 13.41 12.72
N TYR A 256 6.49 13.19 13.38
CA TYR A 256 5.61 14.27 13.82
C TYR A 256 6.24 15.15 14.89
N TYR A 257 7.16 14.62 15.69
CA TYR A 257 7.79 15.42 16.73
C TYR A 257 8.74 16.42 16.11
N THR A 258 9.56 15.98 15.14
CA THR A 258 10.36 16.90 14.30
C THR A 258 9.43 17.89 13.61
N TYR A 259 8.38 17.39 12.95
CA TYR A 259 7.43 18.24 12.22
C TYR A 259 6.83 19.33 13.11
N LEU A 260 6.50 19.07 14.38
CA LEU A 260 5.89 20.07 15.26
C LEU A 260 6.84 21.16 15.76
N GLN A 261 8.17 20.96 15.67
CA GLN A 261 9.13 21.95 16.13
C GLN A 261 8.93 23.29 15.39
N LYS A 262 9.19 24.41 16.07
CA LYS A 262 8.95 25.75 15.48
C LYS A 262 9.88 26.01 14.29
N GLU A 263 11.12 25.56 14.40
CA GLU A 263 12.17 25.77 13.39
C GLU A 263 12.65 24.39 12.91
N ASN A 264 12.10 23.92 11.79
CA ASN A 264 12.60 22.74 11.10
C ASN A 264 12.25 22.81 9.61
N GLU A 265 13.10 22.23 8.78
CA GLU A 265 12.91 22.16 7.31
C GLU A 265 11.91 21.07 6.91
N LEU A 266 11.55 20.14 7.81
CA LEU A 266 10.61 19.05 7.50
C LEU A 266 9.20 19.58 7.17
N LYS A 267 8.72 20.64 7.83
CA LYS A 267 7.43 21.26 7.46
C LYS A 267 7.44 21.77 6.02
N GLU A 268 8.50 22.46 5.66
CA GLU A 268 8.66 23.07 4.34
C GLU A 268 8.86 22.00 3.27
N LEU A 269 9.66 20.97 3.56
CA LEU A 269 9.83 19.80 2.70
C LEU A 269 8.49 19.11 2.44
N VAL A 270 7.69 18.84 3.47
CA VAL A 270 6.36 18.23 3.31
C VAL A 270 5.45 19.11 2.46
N ALA A 271 5.49 20.44 2.63
CA ALA A 271 4.71 21.36 1.81
C ALA A 271 5.15 21.33 0.33
N THR A 272 6.45 21.19 0.05
CA THR A 272 7.00 21.07 -1.31
C THR A 272 6.64 19.74 -1.97
N LEU A 273 6.65 18.64 -1.20
CA LEU A 273 6.28 17.31 -1.70
C LEU A 273 4.80 17.19 -2.07
N LYS A 274 3.94 18.09 -1.55
CA LYS A 274 2.49 18.14 -1.78
C LYS A 274 1.81 16.76 -1.67
N PRO A 275 1.90 16.07 -0.50
CA PRO A 275 1.20 14.81 -0.30
C PRO A 275 -0.29 14.96 -0.58
N VAL A 276 -0.87 14.04 -1.34
CA VAL A 276 -2.28 14.11 -1.75
C VAL A 276 -3.19 13.54 -0.66
N GLY A 277 -4.27 14.25 -0.37
CA GLY A 277 -5.27 13.90 0.64
C GLY A 277 -6.11 12.66 0.25
N TYR A 278 -6.75 12.02 1.23
CA TYR A 278 -7.48 10.76 1.02
C TYR A 278 -8.67 10.90 0.06
N TYR A 279 -9.36 12.05 0.13
CA TYR A 279 -10.54 12.39 -0.66
C TYR A 279 -10.24 13.41 -1.78
N GLU A 280 -8.96 13.71 -2.04
CA GLU A 280 -8.60 14.66 -3.09
C GLU A 280 -8.81 14.06 -4.48
N GLU A 281 -9.16 14.94 -5.42
CA GLU A 281 -9.69 14.58 -6.73
C GLU A 281 -8.73 13.69 -7.54
N GLU A 282 -7.44 14.04 -7.53
CA GLU A 282 -6.39 13.32 -8.24
C GLU A 282 -6.27 11.87 -7.75
N ARG A 283 -6.43 11.64 -6.44
CA ARG A 283 -6.42 10.29 -5.87
C ARG A 283 -7.69 9.54 -6.25
N LEU A 284 -8.86 10.18 -6.24
CA LEU A 284 -10.12 9.55 -6.63
C LEU A 284 -10.12 9.09 -8.11
N GLN A 285 -9.53 9.89 -9.01
CA GLN A 285 -9.35 9.50 -10.41
C GLN A 285 -8.49 8.24 -10.56
N GLU A 286 -7.37 8.17 -9.83
CA GLU A 286 -6.50 7.00 -9.86
C GLU A 286 -7.12 5.78 -9.16
N PHE A 287 -7.92 6.00 -8.11
CA PHE A 287 -8.71 4.96 -7.46
C PHE A 287 -9.72 4.32 -8.43
N ALA A 288 -10.43 5.15 -9.21
CA ALA A 288 -11.35 4.68 -10.25
C ALA A 288 -10.63 3.83 -11.31
N LYS A 289 -9.45 4.28 -11.77
CA LYS A 289 -8.61 3.50 -12.70
C LYS A 289 -8.17 2.17 -12.11
N TRP A 290 -7.69 2.15 -10.86
CA TRP A 290 -7.27 0.92 -10.20
C TRP A 290 -8.43 -0.08 -10.09
N PHE A 291 -9.59 0.36 -9.60
CA PHE A 291 -10.76 -0.48 -9.42
C PHE A 291 -11.23 -1.06 -10.77
N TYR A 292 -11.34 -0.22 -11.80
CA TYR A 292 -11.75 -0.66 -13.12
C TYR A 292 -10.71 -1.59 -13.78
N ALA A 293 -9.41 -1.34 -13.58
CA ALA A 293 -8.36 -2.23 -14.08
C ALA A 293 -8.50 -3.63 -13.47
N LEU A 294 -8.76 -3.72 -12.17
CA LEU A 294 -8.95 -4.98 -11.47
C LEU A 294 -10.23 -5.69 -11.94
N GLU A 295 -11.34 -4.95 -12.09
CA GLU A 295 -12.60 -5.45 -12.66
C GLU A 295 -12.42 -6.02 -14.07
N LYS A 296 -11.82 -5.24 -14.99
CA LYS A 296 -11.57 -5.65 -16.37
C LYS A 296 -10.60 -6.83 -16.45
N ASN A 297 -9.64 -6.91 -15.54
CA ASN A 297 -8.63 -7.96 -15.54
C ASN A 297 -9.17 -9.32 -15.06
N LEU A 298 -10.03 -9.31 -14.03
CA LEU A 298 -10.54 -10.53 -13.39
C LEU A 298 -11.91 -10.97 -13.92
N GLY A 299 -12.76 -10.04 -14.35
CA GLY A 299 -14.13 -10.36 -14.79
C GLY A 299 -14.88 -11.17 -13.73
N ASP A 300 -15.49 -12.27 -14.16
CA ASP A 300 -16.27 -13.18 -13.32
C ASP A 300 -15.45 -13.90 -12.23
N ASN A 301 -14.12 -13.83 -12.28
CA ASN A 301 -13.28 -14.36 -11.21
C ASN A 301 -13.21 -13.44 -9.98
N TRP A 302 -13.76 -12.23 -10.05
CA TRP A 302 -13.99 -11.38 -8.87
C TRP A 302 -15.38 -11.63 -8.30
N ILE A 303 -15.46 -12.64 -7.44
CA ILE A 303 -16.69 -13.10 -6.83
C ILE A 303 -17.17 -12.06 -5.80
N ASN A 304 -18.44 -11.70 -5.85
CA ASN A 304 -19.07 -10.71 -4.95
C ASN A 304 -18.34 -9.36 -4.93
N LYS A 305 -17.77 -8.97 -6.08
CA LYS A 305 -17.22 -7.64 -6.32
C LYS A 305 -18.21 -6.57 -5.83
N PRO A 306 -17.76 -5.52 -5.11
CA PRO A 306 -18.64 -4.41 -4.74
C PRO A 306 -19.37 -3.84 -5.97
N GLU A 307 -20.69 -3.67 -5.83
CA GLU A 307 -21.53 -3.07 -6.86
C GLU A 307 -21.25 -1.58 -6.97
N ASP A 308 -21.11 -0.92 -5.81
CA ASP A 308 -20.72 0.48 -5.70
C ASP A 308 -19.24 0.60 -5.26
N ILE A 309 -18.46 1.32 -6.08
CA ILE A 309 -17.06 1.65 -5.79
C ILE A 309 -16.90 2.47 -4.50
N THR A 310 -17.92 3.24 -4.10
CA THR A 310 -17.85 4.07 -2.89
C THR A 310 -17.79 3.24 -1.61
N GLU A 311 -18.23 1.98 -1.64
CA GLU A 311 -18.09 1.05 -0.51
C GLU A 311 -16.62 0.82 -0.13
N LEU A 312 -15.72 0.91 -1.12
CA LEU A 312 -14.28 0.82 -0.90
C LEU A 312 -13.66 2.13 -0.47
N LEU A 313 -14.32 3.26 -0.72
CA LEU A 313 -13.83 4.58 -0.30
C LEU A 313 -14.06 4.78 1.20
N VAL A 314 -15.30 4.63 1.66
CA VAL A 314 -15.71 4.88 3.05
C VAL A 314 -17.05 4.19 3.38
N ASN A 315 -17.19 3.68 4.61
CA ASN A 315 -18.46 3.24 5.16
C ASN A 315 -18.88 3.99 6.43
N ASN A 316 -20.14 3.85 6.84
CA ASN A 316 -20.71 4.55 8.00
C ASN A 316 -19.99 4.29 9.33
N ASN A 317 -19.40 3.11 9.51
CA ASN A 317 -18.65 2.81 10.73
C ASN A 317 -17.29 3.52 10.72
N GLU A 318 -16.65 3.63 9.56
CA GLU A 318 -15.39 4.36 9.38
C GLU A 318 -15.57 5.87 9.57
N LEU A 319 -16.73 6.42 9.18
CA LEU A 319 -17.10 7.81 9.47
C LEU A 319 -17.15 8.06 10.98
N LYS A 320 -17.74 7.15 11.75
CA LYS A 320 -17.76 7.24 13.21
C LYS A 320 -16.37 7.05 13.82
N ALA A 321 -15.50 6.28 13.17
CA ALA A 321 -14.13 6.01 13.63
C ALA A 321 -13.11 7.10 13.25
N GLY A 322 -13.57 8.24 12.72
CA GLY A 322 -12.73 9.40 12.46
C GLY A 322 -12.17 9.51 11.05
N LEU A 323 -12.70 8.78 10.05
CA LEU A 323 -12.30 9.02 8.67
C LEU A 323 -12.80 10.40 8.21
N ARG A 324 -11.88 11.33 7.98
CA ARG A 324 -12.15 12.74 7.62
C ARG A 324 -11.27 13.15 6.43
N PRO A 325 -11.57 14.27 5.74
CA PRO A 325 -10.66 14.92 4.79
C PRO A 325 -9.29 15.15 5.44
N TYR A 326 -8.38 14.24 5.13
CA TYR A 326 -7.12 14.14 5.84
C TYR A 326 -6.19 15.28 5.45
N ARG A 327 -5.76 16.07 6.43
CA ARG A 327 -4.66 17.04 6.29
C ARG A 327 -3.74 16.89 7.50
N LEU A 328 -2.42 16.97 7.31
CA LEU A 328 -1.47 16.87 8.41
C LEU A 328 -1.70 17.97 9.49
N GLU A 329 -2.31 19.09 9.09
CA GLU A 329 -2.68 20.25 9.91
C GLU A 329 -3.95 20.04 10.74
N THR A 330 -4.88 19.17 10.33
CA THR A 330 -6.17 18.91 11.03
C THR A 330 -6.05 17.84 12.12
N ARG A 331 -4.81 17.54 12.54
CA ARG A 331 -4.47 16.40 13.41
C ARG A 331 -4.93 16.52 14.86
N TYR A 332 -5.33 17.70 15.31
CA TYR A 332 -5.84 17.87 16.68
C TYR A 332 -7.24 17.27 16.87
N TRP A 333 -7.90 16.80 15.81
CA TRP A 333 -9.23 16.23 15.91
C TRP A 333 -9.14 14.77 16.35
N SER A 334 -9.86 14.43 17.42
CA SER A 334 -10.09 13.04 17.83
C SER A 334 -11.31 12.46 17.09
N ALA A 335 -11.47 11.14 17.05
CA ALA A 335 -12.69 10.54 16.47
C ALA A 335 -13.98 10.96 17.23
N SER A 336 -13.84 11.37 18.49
CA SER A 336 -14.91 11.95 19.32
C SER A 336 -15.02 13.48 19.23
N ASP A 337 -14.21 14.13 18.40
CA ASP A 337 -14.25 15.58 18.22
C ASP A 337 -15.40 15.95 17.28
N ASN A 338 -16.29 16.83 17.75
CA ASN A 338 -17.39 17.38 16.95
C ASN A 338 -16.94 18.54 16.04
N TYR A 339 -15.65 18.88 16.04
CA TYR A 339 -15.11 19.96 15.24
C TYR A 339 -15.21 19.67 13.74
N LYS A 340 -15.87 20.58 13.00
CA LYS A 340 -16.06 20.55 11.54
C LYS A 340 -16.59 19.22 10.98
N VAL A 341 -17.39 18.52 11.79
CA VAL A 341 -17.95 17.23 11.41
C VAL A 341 -18.87 17.35 10.19
N ASP A 342 -19.70 18.38 10.13
CA ASP A 342 -20.61 18.61 9.00
C ASP A 342 -19.84 18.91 7.71
N GLU A 343 -18.84 19.80 7.76
CA GLU A 343 -17.93 20.07 6.63
C GLU A 343 -17.23 18.80 6.14
N ALA A 344 -16.85 17.92 7.08
CA ALA A 344 -16.22 16.66 6.75
C ALA A 344 -17.19 15.65 6.11
N TYR A 345 -18.45 15.62 6.54
CA TYR A 345 -19.48 14.80 5.90
C TYR A 345 -19.78 15.31 4.48
N GLU A 346 -19.94 16.62 4.30
CA GLU A 346 -20.16 17.23 2.98
C GLU A 346 -19.03 16.89 2.00
N ALA A 347 -17.77 17.08 2.43
CA ALA A 347 -16.61 16.73 1.61
C ALA A 347 -16.54 15.23 1.25
N ILE A 348 -17.07 14.36 2.11
CA ILE A 348 -17.11 12.92 1.86
C ILE A 348 -18.20 12.57 0.86
N GLU A 349 -19.39 13.16 0.97
CA GLU A 349 -20.45 12.95 -0.02
C GLU A 349 -20.03 13.50 -1.39
N GLU A 350 -19.40 14.67 -1.44
CA GLU A 350 -18.82 15.21 -2.68
C GLU A 350 -17.77 14.24 -3.27
N ALA A 351 -16.90 13.68 -2.43
CA ALA A 351 -15.88 12.72 -2.88
C ALA A 351 -16.52 11.42 -3.43
N LYS A 352 -17.62 10.94 -2.83
CA LYS A 352 -18.37 9.79 -3.36
C LYS A 352 -18.96 10.08 -4.72
N GLU A 353 -19.62 11.23 -4.88
CA GLU A 353 -20.21 11.66 -6.16
C GLU A 353 -19.14 11.77 -7.26
N LYS A 354 -18.02 12.42 -6.96
CA LYS A 354 -16.86 12.51 -7.87
C LYS A 354 -16.32 11.14 -8.24
N LEU A 355 -16.14 10.24 -7.27
CA LEU A 355 -15.62 8.89 -7.52
C LEU A 355 -16.54 8.09 -8.46
N VAL A 356 -17.85 8.19 -8.27
CA VAL A 356 -18.83 7.56 -9.17
C VAL A 356 -18.72 8.15 -10.58
N GLY A 357 -18.57 9.47 -10.70
CA GLY A 357 -18.32 10.16 -11.97
C GLY A 357 -17.07 9.64 -12.68
N PHE A 358 -15.91 9.71 -12.02
CA PHE A 358 -14.65 9.23 -12.58
C PHE A 358 -14.69 7.75 -12.95
N TYR A 359 -15.37 6.93 -12.17
CA TYR A 359 -15.51 5.51 -12.49
C TYR A 359 -16.32 5.27 -13.77
N LYS A 360 -17.39 6.04 -14.01
CA LYS A 360 -18.16 5.99 -15.26
C LYS A 360 -17.31 6.45 -16.45
N GLU A 361 -16.59 7.57 -16.31
CA GLU A 361 -15.71 8.09 -17.36
C GLU A 361 -14.63 7.09 -17.75
N VAL A 362 -13.97 6.47 -16.75
CA VAL A 362 -12.98 5.41 -16.98
C VAL A 362 -13.62 4.22 -17.70
N LYS A 363 -14.83 3.80 -17.28
CA LYS A 363 -15.55 2.71 -17.93
C LYS A 363 -15.85 3.01 -19.39
N GLU A 364 -16.38 4.18 -19.70
CA GLU A 364 -16.74 4.59 -21.06
C GLU A 364 -15.49 4.64 -21.94
N HIS A 365 -14.46 5.35 -21.50
CA HIS A 365 -13.20 5.51 -22.23
C HIS A 365 -12.55 4.17 -22.64
N TYR A 366 -12.55 3.19 -21.73
CA TYR A 366 -11.88 1.90 -21.95
C TYR A 366 -12.80 0.77 -22.45
N SER A 367 -14.11 1.05 -22.59
CA SER A 367 -15.06 0.15 -23.24
C SER A 367 -15.18 0.47 -24.74
N GLU A 368 -15.07 1.74 -25.13
CA GLU A 368 -15.13 2.18 -26.53
C GLU A 368 -13.87 1.89 -27.35
N SER A 369 -12.70 1.80 -26.70
CA SER A 369 -11.41 1.51 -27.33
C SER A 369 -11.25 0.04 -27.79
N LYS A 370 -12.35 -0.71 -27.86
CA LYS A 370 -12.45 -2.07 -28.43
C LYS A 370 -13.24 -2.18 -29.73
N ASN A 371 -13.71 -1.06 -30.30
CA ASN A 371 -14.37 -1.04 -31.61
C ASN A 371 -13.43 -0.59 -32.73
#